data_AF-A0A1F8NMH7-F1
#
_entry.id   AF-A0A1F8NMH7-F1
#
_cell.length_a   1.000
_cell.length_b   1.000
_cell.length_c   1.000
_cell.angle_alpha   90.00
_cell.angle_beta   90.00
_cell.angle_gamma   90.00
#
_symmetry.space_group_name_H-M   'P 1'
#
loop_
_entity.id
_entity.type
_entity.pdbx_description
1 polymer ?
#
loop_
_entity_poly.entity_id
_entity_poly.type
_entity_poly.pdbx_seq_one_letter_code
_entity_poly.pdbx_strand_id
1 'polypeptide(L)'
;MLSLALASIACQIDVGGPEPPGDPIPVSTEAAAELEHAWESAVAAAAGSGRLTILLTEAQVTSFVALRLDAQEDPLLTAPQVYLREGMIQIHGKTRQGVLAADVLITVTPTLQPDGTISFEVTSADLGPLPAPAALRQSVSAMLTEAFTSPLGSLATGFRITTLVVDGGEAALVGEIR
;
A
#
# COMPACT_ATOMS: atom_id res chain seq x y z
N MET A 1 13.10 53.25 5.12
CA MET A 1 12.21 52.34 4.38
C MET A 1 12.06 51.08 5.20
N LEU A 2 10.81 50.76 5.53
CA LEU A 2 10.38 49.83 6.57
C LEU A 2 10.51 48.38 6.07
N SER A 3 11.37 47.59 6.72
CA SER A 3 11.53 46.16 6.48
C SER A 3 10.27 45.42 6.93
N LEU A 4 9.41 45.03 5.99
CA LEU A 4 8.21 44.24 6.26
C LEU A 4 8.62 42.76 6.34
N ALA A 5 8.66 42.23 7.56
CA ALA A 5 9.01 40.85 7.86
C ALA A 5 7.99 39.87 7.25
N LEU A 6 8.48 38.95 6.41
CA LEU A 6 7.76 37.76 5.99
C LEU A 6 7.74 36.77 7.15
N ALA A 7 6.61 36.66 7.85
CA ALA A 7 6.36 35.61 8.84
C ALA A 7 4.97 35.00 8.62
N SER A 8 4.69 34.52 7.41
CA SER A 8 3.61 33.55 7.18
C SER A 8 4.14 32.16 7.51
N ILE A 9 4.17 31.84 8.81
CA ILE A 9 4.40 30.48 9.29
C ILE A 9 3.24 29.63 8.77
N ALA A 10 3.55 28.66 7.91
CA ALA A 10 2.65 27.59 7.50
C ALA A 10 2.32 26.74 8.73
N CYS A 11 1.34 27.17 9.53
CA CYS A 11 0.82 26.38 10.63
C CYS A 11 0.04 25.20 10.06
N GLN A 12 0.71 24.06 9.89
CA GLN A 12 0.03 22.78 9.70
C GLN A 12 -0.61 22.39 11.03
N ILE A 13 -1.93 22.18 11.03
CA ILE A 13 -2.67 21.75 12.23
C ILE A 13 -2.82 20.24 12.15
N ASP A 14 -2.20 19.53 13.10
CA ASP A 14 -2.37 18.09 13.28
C ASP A 14 -3.63 17.85 14.12
N VAL A 15 -4.61 17.15 13.55
CA VAL A 15 -5.88 16.82 14.22
C VAL A 15 -5.86 15.43 14.86
N GLY A 16 -4.72 14.75 14.85
CA GLY A 16 -4.54 13.39 15.33
C GLY A 16 -5.10 12.34 14.38
N GLY A 17 -5.27 11.12 14.87
CA GLY A 17 -5.83 10.00 14.13
C GLY A 17 -5.69 8.69 14.89
N PRO A 18 -5.98 7.54 14.25
CA PRO A 18 -5.81 6.23 14.86
C PRO A 18 -4.34 5.90 15.11
N GLU A 19 -4.09 5.13 16.18
CA GLU A 19 -2.78 4.58 16.48
C GLU A 19 -2.40 3.51 15.44
N PRO A 20 -1.12 3.40 15.03
CA PRO A 20 -0.66 2.32 14.17
C PRO A 20 -0.93 0.93 14.79
N PRO A 21 -1.28 -0.07 13.97
CA PRO A 21 -1.52 -1.44 14.43
C PRO A 21 -0.32 -2.18 15.05
N GLY A 22 0.91 -1.65 14.89
CA GLY A 22 2.13 -2.29 15.36
C GLY A 22 3.34 -1.37 15.34
N ASP A 23 4.51 -1.95 15.62
CA ASP A 23 5.77 -1.21 15.66
C ASP A 23 6.09 -0.55 14.30
N PRO A 24 6.80 0.59 14.29
CA PRO A 24 7.25 1.21 13.04
C PRO A 24 8.17 0.28 12.25
N ILE A 25 7.88 0.14 10.96
CA ILE A 25 8.62 -0.65 9.99
C ILE A 25 9.61 0.28 9.27
N PRO A 26 10.94 0.03 9.36
CA PRO A 26 11.93 0.82 8.66
C PRO A 26 11.75 0.74 7.14
N VAL A 27 11.74 1.90 6.48
CA VAL A 27 11.73 2.00 5.02
C VAL A 27 13.16 1.95 4.49
N SER A 28 13.41 1.11 3.48
CA SER A 28 14.70 1.05 2.80
C SER A 28 14.58 0.78 1.30
N THR A 29 15.52 1.32 0.52
CA THR A 29 15.62 1.05 -0.92
C THR A 29 15.92 -0.42 -1.20
N GLU A 30 16.65 -1.07 -0.29
CA GLU A 30 17.01 -2.48 -0.38
C GLU A 30 15.77 -3.37 -0.27
N ALA A 31 14.91 -3.13 0.72
CA ALA A 31 13.70 -3.94 0.92
C ALA A 31 12.68 -3.76 -0.23
N ALA A 32 12.60 -2.56 -0.80
CA ALA A 32 11.79 -2.33 -1.99
C ALA A 32 12.33 -3.08 -3.23
N ALA A 33 13.64 -3.04 -3.45
CA ALA A 33 14.28 -3.79 -4.54
C ALA A 33 14.16 -5.31 -4.36
N GLU A 34 14.23 -5.81 -3.12
CA GLU A 34 13.98 -7.22 -2.81
C GLU A 34 12.57 -7.66 -3.20
N LEU A 35 11.55 -6.81 -3.02
CA LEU A 35 10.18 -7.09 -3.47
C LEU A 35 10.13 -7.27 -4.99
N GLU A 36 10.71 -6.32 -5.73
CA GLU A 36 10.74 -6.35 -7.20
C GLU A 36 11.48 -7.59 -7.70
N HIS A 37 12.64 -7.89 -7.13
CA HIS A 37 13.41 -9.09 -7.47
C HIS A 37 12.69 -10.39 -7.11
N ALA A 38 12.00 -10.45 -5.96
CA ALA A 38 11.19 -11.61 -5.58
C ALA A 38 10.07 -11.84 -6.60
N TRP A 39 9.43 -10.77 -7.06
CA TRP A 39 8.40 -10.83 -8.09
C TRP A 39 8.94 -11.32 -9.43
N GLU A 40 10.01 -10.70 -9.94
CA GLU A 40 10.66 -11.08 -11.20
C GLU A 40 11.14 -12.53 -11.17
N SER A 41 11.78 -12.94 -10.07
CA SER A 41 12.29 -14.29 -9.89
C SER A 41 11.17 -15.32 -9.87
N ALA A 42 10.06 -15.01 -9.20
CA ALA A 42 8.91 -15.91 -9.15
C ALA A 42 8.26 -16.05 -10.54
N VAL A 43 8.12 -14.96 -11.29
CA VAL A 43 7.60 -15.00 -12.67
C VAL A 43 8.51 -15.83 -13.58
N ALA A 44 9.83 -15.65 -13.49
CA ALA A 44 10.80 -16.43 -14.27
C ALA A 44 10.77 -17.92 -13.90
N ALA A 45 10.69 -18.25 -12.61
CA ALA A 45 10.58 -19.62 -12.14
C ALA A 45 9.25 -20.29 -12.57
N ALA A 46 8.19 -19.50 -12.64
CA ALA A 46 6.88 -19.99 -13.05
C ALA A 46 6.84 -20.37 -14.54
N ALA A 47 7.65 -19.74 -15.41
CA ALA A 47 7.78 -20.14 -16.82
C ALA A 47 8.26 -21.59 -17.00
N GLY A 48 9.09 -22.11 -16.09
CA GLY A 48 9.58 -23.49 -16.12
C GLY A 48 8.72 -24.48 -15.32
N SER A 49 8.05 -24.02 -14.27
CA SER A 49 7.30 -24.88 -13.33
C SER A 49 5.78 -24.86 -13.50
N GLY A 50 5.25 -23.89 -14.26
CA GLY A 50 3.81 -23.64 -14.37
C GLY A 50 3.19 -22.99 -13.13
N ARG A 51 3.97 -22.72 -12.08
CA ARG A 51 3.46 -22.25 -10.78
C ARG A 51 4.21 -21.02 -10.29
N LEU A 52 3.47 -19.97 -9.98
CA LEU A 52 3.92 -18.76 -9.32
C LEU A 52 3.84 -18.96 -7.81
N THR A 53 4.89 -18.60 -7.07
CA THR A 53 4.86 -18.57 -5.60
C THR A 53 5.71 -17.40 -5.13
N ILE A 54 5.08 -16.50 -4.38
CA ILE A 54 5.69 -15.27 -3.85
C ILE A 54 5.34 -15.17 -2.38
N LEU A 55 6.32 -14.79 -1.56
CA LEU A 55 6.16 -14.43 -0.16
C LEU A 55 6.69 -13.01 0.02
N LEU A 56 5.86 -12.11 0.54
CA LEU A 56 6.21 -10.71 0.78
C LEU A 56 6.08 -10.38 2.26
N THR A 57 7.05 -9.66 2.80
CA THR A 57 7.05 -9.21 4.20
C THR A 57 6.49 -7.80 4.36
N GLU A 58 6.04 -7.45 5.57
CA GLU A 58 5.68 -6.07 5.94
C GLU A 58 6.78 -5.04 5.57
N ALA A 59 8.06 -5.38 5.77
CA ALA A 59 9.19 -4.51 5.44
C ALA A 59 9.32 -4.22 3.94
N GLN A 60 9.18 -5.26 3.12
CA GLN A 60 9.22 -5.16 1.66
C GLN A 60 8.05 -4.35 1.12
N VAL A 61 6.82 -4.67 1.56
CA VAL A 61 5.61 -3.98 1.10
C VAL A 61 5.60 -2.52 1.57
N THR A 62 5.95 -2.27 2.84
CA THR A 62 6.04 -0.90 3.38
C THR A 62 7.05 -0.07 2.62
N SER A 63 8.26 -0.60 2.40
CA SER A 63 9.31 0.12 1.69
C SER A 63 8.93 0.43 0.25
N PHE A 64 8.37 -0.55 -0.46
CA PHE A 64 7.91 -0.37 -1.83
C PHE A 64 6.81 0.70 -1.94
N VAL A 65 5.80 0.64 -1.06
CA VAL A 65 4.69 1.61 -1.04
C VAL A 65 5.19 3.00 -0.66
N ALA A 66 6.09 3.11 0.33
CA ALA A 66 6.68 4.38 0.74
C ALA A 66 7.42 5.07 -0.39
N LEU A 67 8.33 4.35 -1.06
CA LEU A 67 9.11 4.92 -2.18
C LEU A 67 8.22 5.30 -3.37
N ARG A 68 7.18 4.50 -3.64
CA ARG A 68 6.26 4.79 -4.75
C ARG A 68 5.34 5.99 -4.47
N LEU A 69 4.97 6.23 -3.22
CA LEU A 69 4.22 7.43 -2.82
C LEU A 69 5.13 8.66 -2.80
N ASP A 70 6.37 8.54 -2.31
CA ASP A 70 7.33 9.65 -2.26
C ASP A 70 7.72 10.16 -3.66
N ALA A 71 7.62 9.30 -4.69
CA ALA A 71 7.82 9.67 -6.09
C ALA A 71 6.67 10.50 -6.70
N GLN A 72 5.54 10.69 -6.01
CA GLN A 72 4.39 11.47 -6.49
C GLN A 72 4.54 12.95 -6.12
N GLU A 73 4.14 13.86 -7.01
CA GLU A 73 4.20 15.31 -6.73
C GLU A 73 3.25 15.75 -5.60
N ASP A 74 2.09 15.08 -5.46
CA ASP A 74 1.10 15.34 -4.41
C ASP A 74 0.59 14.00 -3.84
N PRO A 75 1.35 13.35 -2.95
CA PRO A 75 1.00 12.04 -2.44
C PRO A 75 -0.22 12.10 -1.52
N LEU A 76 -1.19 11.22 -1.75
CA LEU A 76 -2.39 11.07 -0.91
C LEU A 76 -2.05 10.70 0.55
N LEU A 77 -0.93 9.99 0.74
CA LEU A 77 -0.45 9.49 2.01
C LEU A 77 1.07 9.67 2.09
N THR A 78 1.54 10.16 3.23
CA THR A 78 2.95 10.33 3.57
C THR A 78 3.33 9.42 4.72
N ALA A 79 4.60 8.99 4.74
CA ALA A 79 5.13 8.03 5.72
C ALA A 79 4.23 6.77 5.89
N PRO A 80 3.88 6.06 4.80
CA PRO A 80 3.03 4.90 4.90
C PRO A 80 3.72 3.76 5.66
N GLN A 81 2.91 2.99 6.38
CA GLN A 81 3.27 1.80 7.13
C GLN A 81 2.26 0.71 6.78
N VAL A 82 2.72 -0.42 6.24
CA VAL A 82 1.84 -1.50 5.78
C VAL A 82 1.99 -2.71 6.70
N TYR A 83 0.90 -3.06 7.37
CA TYR A 83 0.80 -4.20 8.26
C TYR A 83 -0.03 -5.31 7.59
N LEU A 84 0.42 -6.56 7.74
CA LEU A 84 -0.11 -7.76 7.08
C LEU A 84 -0.61 -8.73 8.14
N ARG A 85 -1.86 -8.54 8.60
CA ARG A 85 -2.39 -9.20 9.80
C ARG A 85 -3.86 -9.51 9.65
N GLU A 86 -4.32 -10.59 10.29
CA GLU A 86 -5.74 -10.94 10.38
C GLU A 86 -6.43 -11.12 9.01
N GLY A 87 -5.70 -11.58 7.99
CA GLY A 87 -6.24 -11.69 6.62
C GLY A 87 -6.44 -10.35 5.91
N MET A 88 -5.91 -9.26 6.46
CA MET A 88 -6.09 -7.90 5.98
C MET A 88 -4.75 -7.18 5.77
N ILE A 89 -4.78 -6.22 4.85
CA ILE A 89 -3.70 -5.27 4.63
C ILE A 89 -4.13 -3.97 5.32
N GLN A 90 -3.40 -3.58 6.36
CA GLN A 90 -3.67 -2.36 7.12
C GLN A 90 -2.60 -1.33 6.78
N ILE A 91 -3.02 -0.20 6.21
CA ILE A 91 -2.14 0.87 5.77
C ILE A 91 -2.33 2.06 6.71
N HIS A 92 -1.33 2.31 7.55
CA HIS A 92 -1.26 3.52 8.37
C HIS A 92 -0.40 4.58 7.69
N GLY A 93 -0.67 5.85 7.94
CA GLY A 93 0.19 6.94 7.50
C GLY A 93 -0.44 8.30 7.78
N LYS A 94 0.14 9.36 7.18
CA LYS A 94 -0.34 10.74 7.35
C LYS A 94 -0.92 11.29 6.06
N THR A 95 -2.13 11.81 6.11
CA THR A 95 -2.78 12.51 4.98
C THR A 95 -2.86 14.00 5.26
N ARG A 96 -2.90 14.82 4.20
CA ARG A 96 -3.01 16.29 4.29
C ARG A 96 -4.16 16.80 3.43
N GLN A 97 -4.97 17.69 3.99
CA GLN A 97 -5.99 18.44 3.25
C GLN A 97 -5.85 19.94 3.54
N GLY A 98 -5.27 20.68 2.59
CA GLY A 98 -4.93 22.09 2.79
C GLY A 98 -3.90 22.26 3.91
N VAL A 99 -4.29 22.92 5.00
CA VAL A 99 -3.43 23.14 6.19
C VAL A 99 -3.60 22.06 7.27
N LEU A 100 -4.55 21.14 7.10
CA LEU A 100 -4.83 20.09 8.07
C LEU A 100 -4.03 18.83 7.74
N ALA A 101 -3.47 18.19 8.76
CA ALA A 101 -2.92 16.84 8.65
C ALA A 101 -3.56 15.93 9.69
N ALA A 102 -3.73 14.67 9.31
CA ALA A 102 -4.30 13.64 10.16
C ALA A 102 -3.56 12.32 9.95
N ASP A 103 -3.44 11.53 11.00
CA ASP A 103 -3.10 10.13 10.86
C ASP A 103 -4.32 9.38 10.31
N VAL A 104 -4.08 8.39 9.46
CA VAL A 104 -5.13 7.59 8.84
C VAL A 104 -4.76 6.12 8.90
N LEU A 105 -5.74 5.28 9.20
CA LEU A 105 -5.64 3.82 9.12
C LEU A 105 -6.65 3.31 8.10
N ILE A 106 -6.15 2.68 7.05
CA ILE A 106 -6.97 2.11 5.98
C ILE A 106 -6.86 0.59 6.06
N THR A 107 -7.99 -0.08 6.20
CA THR A 107 -8.05 -1.55 6.19
C THR A 107 -8.55 -2.00 4.83
N VAL A 108 -7.76 -2.87 4.20
CA VAL A 108 -8.04 -3.44 2.88
C VAL A 108 -8.12 -4.95 3.02
N THR A 109 -9.22 -5.52 2.56
CA THR A 109 -9.40 -6.96 2.49
C THR A 109 -9.18 -7.40 1.04
N PRO A 110 -8.15 -8.21 0.77
CA PRO A 110 -7.97 -8.74 -0.56
C PRO A 110 -8.83 -9.99 -0.77
N THR A 111 -9.54 -10.03 -1.88
CA THR A 111 -10.48 -11.10 -2.22
C THR A 111 -10.10 -11.72 -3.56
N LEU A 112 -9.98 -13.05 -3.60
CA LEU A 112 -9.74 -13.79 -4.83
C LEU A 112 -11.07 -14.03 -5.55
N GLN A 113 -11.18 -13.52 -6.77
CA GLN A 113 -12.36 -13.68 -7.61
C GLN A 113 -12.32 -15.02 -8.37
N PRO A 114 -13.47 -15.55 -8.84
CA PRO A 114 -13.53 -16.83 -9.54
C PRO A 114 -12.68 -16.91 -10.81
N ASP A 115 -12.47 -15.78 -11.49
CA ASP A 115 -11.63 -15.63 -12.68
C ASP A 115 -10.12 -15.61 -12.39
N GLY A 116 -9.75 -15.69 -11.10
CA GLY A 116 -8.38 -15.66 -10.60
C GLY A 116 -7.77 -14.26 -10.52
N THR A 117 -8.59 -13.21 -10.60
CA THR A 117 -8.18 -11.83 -10.31
C THR A 117 -8.26 -11.56 -8.81
N ILE A 118 -7.39 -10.69 -8.30
CA ILE A 118 -7.46 -10.22 -6.92
C ILE A 118 -8.16 -8.85 -6.93
N SER A 119 -9.23 -8.72 -6.15
CA SER A 119 -9.87 -7.43 -5.87
C SER A 119 -9.49 -6.95 -4.47
N PHE A 120 -9.26 -5.65 -4.33
CA PHE A 120 -8.95 -5.02 -3.04
C PHE A 120 -10.14 -4.19 -2.58
N GLU A 121 -10.82 -4.65 -1.53
CA GLU A 121 -11.94 -3.92 -0.93
C GLU A 121 -11.45 -3.11 0.27
N VAL A 122 -11.67 -1.79 0.25
CA VAL A 122 -11.41 -0.93 1.42
C VAL A 122 -12.57 -1.11 2.40
N THR A 123 -12.35 -1.92 3.44
CA THR A 123 -13.36 -2.23 4.45
C THR A 123 -13.47 -1.16 5.52
N SER A 124 -12.38 -0.43 5.79
CA SER A 124 -12.36 0.69 6.72
C SER A 124 -11.38 1.77 6.28
N ALA A 125 -11.70 3.03 6.59
CA ALA A 125 -10.77 4.15 6.53
C ALA A 125 -11.07 5.03 7.74
N ASP A 126 -10.17 5.04 8.72
CA ASP A 126 -10.29 5.80 9.95
C ASP A 126 -9.32 6.98 9.91
N LEU A 127 -9.84 8.21 9.97
CA LEU A 127 -9.05 9.46 10.03
C LEU A 127 -9.20 10.12 11.40
N GLY A 128 -9.56 9.36 12.43
CA GLY A 128 -9.85 9.83 13.78
C GLY A 128 -11.11 10.71 13.82
N PRO A 129 -11.03 11.95 14.34
CA PRO A 129 -12.20 12.82 14.48
C PRO A 129 -12.75 13.34 13.15
N LEU A 130 -12.03 13.12 12.04
CA LEU A 130 -12.46 13.54 10.71
C LEU A 130 -13.28 12.43 10.01
N PRO A 131 -14.41 12.77 9.37
CA PRO A 131 -15.13 11.82 8.56
C PRO A 131 -14.30 11.43 7.33
N ALA A 132 -14.11 10.13 7.09
CA ALA A 132 -13.39 9.63 5.92
C ALA A 132 -14.05 10.09 4.62
N PRO A 133 -13.38 10.90 3.77
CA PRO A 133 -13.95 11.31 2.50
C PRO A 133 -14.19 10.08 1.61
N ALA A 134 -15.37 9.95 1.01
CA ALA A 134 -15.65 8.86 0.07
C ALA A 134 -14.64 8.82 -1.09
N ALA A 135 -14.17 10.00 -1.51
CA ALA A 135 -13.12 10.15 -2.52
C ALA A 135 -11.78 9.50 -2.10
N LEU A 136 -11.42 9.50 -0.82
CA LEU A 136 -10.19 8.86 -0.33
C LEU A 136 -10.28 7.35 -0.50
N ARG A 137 -11.39 6.74 -0.05
CA ARG A 137 -11.63 5.29 -0.21
C ARG A 137 -11.54 4.87 -1.68
N GLN A 138 -12.20 5.61 -2.56
CA GLN A 138 -12.20 5.32 -3.99
C GLN A 138 -10.82 5.50 -4.64
N SER A 139 -10.07 6.53 -4.23
CA SER A 139 -8.71 6.78 -4.74
C SER A 139 -7.73 5.69 -4.29
N VAL A 140 -7.82 5.24 -3.03
CA VAL A 140 -6.98 4.15 -2.50
C VAL A 140 -7.31 2.84 -3.19
N SER A 141 -8.59 2.49 -3.35
CA SER A 141 -9.00 1.31 -4.11
C SER A 141 -8.49 1.35 -5.55
N ALA A 142 -8.60 2.50 -6.22
CA ALA A 142 -8.11 2.68 -7.59
C ALA A 142 -6.59 2.54 -7.66
N MET A 143 -5.85 3.16 -6.73
CA MET A 143 -4.39 3.08 -6.67
C MET A 143 -3.90 1.66 -6.43
N LEU A 144 -4.53 0.91 -5.52
CA LEU A 144 -4.18 -0.49 -5.26
C LEU A 144 -4.52 -1.38 -6.46
N THR A 145 -5.69 -1.18 -7.08
CA THR A 145 -6.08 -1.89 -8.30
C THR A 145 -5.09 -1.60 -9.41
N GLU A 146 -4.71 -0.34 -9.61
CA GLU A 146 -3.69 0.04 -10.58
C GLU A 146 -2.35 -0.59 -10.26
N ALA A 147 -1.84 -0.51 -9.02
CA ALA A 147 -0.56 -1.11 -8.63
C ALA A 147 -0.50 -2.63 -8.94
N PHE A 148 -1.61 -3.34 -8.74
CA PHE A 148 -1.73 -4.76 -9.06
C PHE A 148 -2.01 -5.05 -10.55
N THR A 149 -2.47 -4.07 -11.34
CA THR A 149 -2.79 -4.22 -12.78
C THR A 149 -1.79 -3.54 -13.73
N SER A 150 -0.90 -2.67 -13.24
CA SER A 150 0.18 -1.97 -13.96
C SER A 150 1.32 -2.96 -14.33
N PRO A 151 2.59 -2.62 -14.68
CA PRO A 151 3.56 -3.60 -15.20
C PRO A 151 3.71 -4.91 -14.40
N LEU A 152 3.51 -4.88 -13.07
CA LEU A 152 3.39 -6.07 -12.21
C LEU A 152 2.21 -6.98 -12.61
N GLY A 153 1.05 -6.39 -12.92
CA GLY A 153 -0.14 -7.03 -13.46
C GLY A 153 -0.06 -7.43 -14.93
N SER A 154 0.73 -6.73 -15.76
CA SER A 154 0.96 -7.13 -17.17
C SER A 154 1.76 -8.44 -17.29
N LEU A 155 2.58 -8.76 -16.27
CA LEU A 155 3.20 -10.07 -16.11
C LEU A 155 2.22 -11.10 -15.49
N ALA A 156 1.25 -10.64 -14.70
CA ALA A 156 0.20 -11.47 -14.11
C ALA A 156 -0.94 -11.84 -15.09
N THR A 157 -1.03 -11.27 -16.30
CA THR A 157 -2.06 -11.69 -17.27
C THR A 157 -1.90 -13.16 -17.69
N GLY A 158 -0.66 -13.67 -17.64
CA GLY A 158 -0.35 -15.08 -17.89
C GLY A 158 -0.59 -16.02 -16.70
N PHE A 159 -0.93 -15.48 -15.52
CA PHE A 159 -1.12 -16.27 -14.31
C PHE A 159 -2.53 -16.12 -13.75
N ARG A 160 -3.12 -17.24 -13.33
CA ARG A 160 -4.32 -17.28 -12.52
C ARG A 160 -3.91 -17.44 -11.07
N ILE A 161 -4.19 -16.44 -10.22
CA ILE A 161 -3.95 -16.58 -8.79
C ILE A 161 -4.94 -17.61 -8.24
N THR A 162 -4.44 -18.54 -7.44
CA THR A 162 -5.22 -19.62 -6.82
C THR A 162 -5.26 -19.49 -5.30
N THR A 163 -4.29 -18.79 -4.71
CA THR A 163 -4.22 -18.58 -3.27
C THR A 163 -3.61 -17.23 -2.96
N LEU A 164 -4.23 -16.53 -2.01
CA LEU A 164 -3.69 -15.34 -1.37
C LEU A 164 -3.97 -15.48 0.13
N VAL A 165 -2.91 -15.43 0.93
CA VAL A 165 -2.99 -15.51 2.39
C VAL A 165 -2.20 -14.34 2.97
N VAL A 166 -2.79 -13.67 3.96
CA VAL A 166 -2.16 -12.58 4.70
C VAL A 166 -2.19 -12.96 6.17
N ASP A 167 -1.03 -13.26 6.75
CA ASP A 167 -0.91 -13.68 8.15
C ASP A 167 0.52 -13.46 8.67
N GLY A 168 0.66 -13.28 9.98
CA GLY A 168 1.97 -13.27 10.64
C GLY A 168 2.97 -12.21 10.17
N GLY A 169 2.52 -11.10 9.55
CA GLY A 169 3.40 -10.08 8.97
C GLY A 169 3.88 -10.41 7.56
N GLU A 170 3.26 -11.39 6.91
CA GLU A 170 3.59 -11.83 5.56
C GLU A 170 2.34 -11.94 4.67
N ALA A 171 2.54 -11.79 3.37
CA ALA A 171 1.55 -12.07 2.34
C ALA A 171 2.11 -13.13 1.38
N ALA A 172 1.42 -14.26 1.29
CA ALA A 172 1.75 -15.35 0.39
C ALA A 172 0.79 -15.36 -0.81
N LEU A 173 1.36 -15.36 -2.02
CA LEU A 173 0.63 -15.43 -3.27
C LEU A 173 1.04 -16.69 -4.03
N VAL A 174 0.06 -17.50 -4.44
CA VAL A 174 0.27 -18.66 -5.31
C VAL A 174 -0.63 -18.53 -6.52
N GLY A 175 -0.07 -18.83 -7.69
CA GLY A 175 -0.81 -18.86 -8.95
C GLY A 175 -0.27 -19.89 -9.91
N GLU A 176 -0.98 -20.08 -11.01
CA GLU A 176 -0.66 -21.05 -12.06
C GLU A 176 -0.71 -20.39 -13.43
N ILE A 177 0.08 -20.85 -14.39
CA ILE A 177 0.01 -20.36 -15.77
C ILE A 177 -1.38 -20.64 -16.35
N ARG A 178 -1.95 -19.65 -17.04
CA ARG A 178 -3.20 -19.78 -17.82
C ARG A 178 -3.00 -20.59 -19.10
#